data_AF-A0A5P8KDW2-F1
#
_entry.id   AF-A0A5P8KDW2-F1
#
_cell.length_a   1.000
_cell.length_b   1.000
_cell.length_c   1.000
_cell.angle_alpha   90.00
_cell.angle_beta   90.00
_cell.angle_gamma   90.00
#
_symmetry.space_group_name_H-M   'P 1'
#
loop_
_entity.id
_entity.type
_entity.pdbx_description
1 polymer ?
#
loop_
_entity_poly.entity_id
_entity_poly.type
_entity_poly.pdbx_seq_one_letter_code
_entity_poly.pdbx_strand_id
1 'polypeptide(L)' 'MTVTIDFHDRSREVVSYTDWPDDTTQSNTYRYKVAANGSLFVYVWQHVVKRGKITSAEAQLLIVYSPAAWFSVHGDPFTR' A
#
# COMPACT_ATOMS: atom_id res chain seq x y z
N MET A 1 -11.77 -3.52 -8.49
CA MET A 1 -11.03 -2.39 -9.00
C MET A 1 -9.76 -2.55 -8.24
N THR A 2 -8.71 -2.87 -8.96
CA THR A 2 -7.45 -3.23 -8.35
C THR A 2 -6.59 -1.99 -8.36
N VAL A 3 -6.38 -1.39 -7.21
CA VAL A 3 -5.41 -0.34 -6.96
C VAL A 3 -4.04 -0.98 -6.75
N THR A 4 -3.10 -0.60 -7.62
CA THR A 4 -1.70 -0.95 -7.50
C THR A 4 -0.88 0.30 -7.19
N ILE A 5 0.03 0.16 -6.23
CA ILE A 5 0.99 1.19 -5.84
C ILE A 5 2.38 0.67 -6.13
N ASP A 6 3.10 1.35 -7.02
CA ASP A 6 4.47 1.04 -7.40
C ASP A 6 5.44 2.02 -6.75
N PHE A 7 6.44 1.50 -6.07
CA PHE A 7 7.47 2.30 -5.42
C PHE A 7 8.81 2.17 -6.13
N HIS A 8 9.39 3.31 -6.47
CA HIS A 8 10.63 3.42 -7.21
C HIS A 8 11.72 4.05 -6.36
N ASP A 9 12.83 3.35 -6.21
CA ASP A 9 14.04 3.85 -5.56
C ASP A 9 15.24 3.38 -6.39
N ARG A 10 16.17 4.28 -6.72
CA ARG A 10 17.30 4.01 -7.63
C ARG A 10 18.23 2.89 -7.14
N SER A 11 18.14 2.55 -5.86
CA SER A 11 18.98 1.56 -5.20
C SER A 11 18.44 0.12 -5.25
N ARG A 12 17.21 -0.10 -5.75
CA ARG A 12 16.52 -1.40 -5.69
C ARG A 12 15.51 -1.58 -6.81
N GLU A 13 15.03 -2.80 -6.97
CA GLU A 13 13.92 -3.10 -7.88
C GLU A 13 12.62 -2.44 -7.39
N VAL A 14 11.71 -2.21 -8.34
CA VAL A 14 10.38 -1.64 -8.07
C VAL A 14 9.57 -2.64 -7.26
N VAL A 15 8.94 -2.15 -6.19
CA VAL A 15 8.04 -2.96 -5.36
C VAL A 15 6.61 -2.53 -5.62
N SER A 16 5.77 -3.48 -6.00
CA SER A 16 4.36 -3.27 -6.31
C SER A 16 3.47 -3.87 -5.22
N TYR A 17 2.54 -3.07 -4.72
CA TYR A 17 1.52 -3.51 -3.77
C TYR A 17 0.15 -3.39 -4.41
N THR A 18 -0.65 -4.45 -4.34
CA THR A 18 -1.96 -4.53 -5.01
C THR A 18 -3.03 -4.99 -4.02
N ASP A 19 -4.21 -4.37 -4.05
CA ASP A 19 -5.39 -4.87 -3.36
C ASP A 19 -6.08 -5.91 -4.25
N TRP A 20 -5.58 -7.15 -4.21
CA TRP A 20 -6.11 -8.25 -5.01
C TRP A 20 -7.65 -8.28 -5.00
N PRO A 21 -8.30 -8.41 -6.17
CA PRO A 21 -9.73 -8.18 -6.33
C PRO A 21 -10.66 -9.14 -5.57
N ASP A 22 -10.15 -10.27 -5.06
CA ASP A 22 -10.99 -11.39 -4.66
C ASP A 22 -11.20 -11.52 -3.14
N ASP A 23 -10.45 -10.80 -2.30
CA ASP A 23 -10.63 -10.89 -0.84
C ASP A 23 -11.58 -9.81 -0.31
N THR A 24 -12.90 -10.08 -0.39
CA THR A 24 -13.93 -9.23 0.23
C THR A 24 -13.87 -9.20 1.77
N THR A 25 -13.04 -10.03 2.38
CA THR A 25 -12.87 -10.11 3.83
C THR A 25 -11.69 -9.28 4.34
N GLN A 26 -10.91 -8.68 3.43
CA GLN A 26 -9.78 -7.83 3.78
C GLN A 26 -9.81 -6.52 3.00
N SER A 27 -9.41 -5.43 3.65
CA SER A 27 -9.22 -4.13 3.02
C SER A 27 -7.89 -3.55 3.48
N ASN A 28 -7.09 -3.03 2.56
CA ASN A 28 -5.78 -2.48 2.87
C ASN A 28 -5.82 -0.95 2.74
N THR A 29 -5.41 -0.24 3.79
CA THR A 29 -5.16 1.20 3.71
C THR A 29 -3.65 1.45 3.73
N TYR A 30 -3.11 2.06 2.69
CA TYR A 30 -1.70 2.45 2.67
C TYR A 30 -1.55 3.90 3.18
N ARG A 31 -0.60 4.14 4.08
CA ARG A 31 -0.21 5.50 4.48
C ARG A 31 1.30 5.64 4.46
N TYR A 32 1.77 6.86 4.27
CA TYR A 32 3.18 7.17 4.31
C TYR A 32 3.50 8.27 5.31
N LYS A 33 4.75 8.27 5.79
CA LYS A 33 5.32 9.31 6.64
C LYS A 33 6.71 9.68 6.10
N VAL A 34 6.95 10.98 5.94
CA VAL A 34 8.29 11.50 5.61
C VAL A 34 9.00 11.84 6.92
N ALA A 35 10.18 11.28 7.13
CA ALA A 35 11.02 11.58 8.30
C ALA A 35 11.85 12.84 8.07
N ALA A 36 12.43 13.38 9.14
CA ALA A 36 13.23 14.61 9.09
C ALA A 36 14.46 14.51 8.16
N ASN A 37 14.99 13.30 7.96
CA ASN A 37 16.09 13.02 7.03
C ASN A 37 15.62 12.82 5.57
N GLY A 38 14.33 13.03 5.28
CA GLY A 38 13.73 12.84 3.97
C GLY A 38 13.33 11.40 3.63
N SER A 39 13.62 10.41 4.48
CA SER A 39 13.23 9.03 4.21
C SER A 39 11.70 8.86 4.25
N LEU A 40 11.15 8.09 3.30
CA LEU A 40 9.73 7.80 3.19
C LEU A 40 9.43 6.43 3.82
N PHE A 41 8.61 6.42 4.87
CA PHE A 41 8.16 5.21 5.54
C PHE A 41 6.76 4.87 5.05
N VAL A 42 6.57 3.67 4.51
CA VAL A 42 5.29 3.20 3.99
C VAL A 42 4.73 2.15 4.93
N TYR A 43 3.48 2.32 5.31
CA TYR A 43 2.77 1.45 6.22
C TYR A 43 1.50 0.95 5.54
N VAL A 44 1.11 -0.29 5.85
CA VAL A 44 -0.18 -0.86 5.49
C VAL A 44 -1.00 -1.08 6.76
N TRP A 45 -2.26 -0.68 6.73
CA TRP A 45 -3.26 -1.09 7.69
C TRP A 45 -4.08 -2.18 7.04
N GLN A 46 -3.94 -3.39 7.54
CA GLN A 46 -4.78 -4.52 7.12
C GLN A 46 -6.05 -4.52 7.97
N HIS A 47 -7.18 -4.36 7.31
CA HIS A 47 -8.50 -4.35 7.93
C HIS A 47 -9.21 -5.67 7.65
N VAL A 48 -9.59 -6.39 8.71
CA VAL A 48 -10.49 -7.55 8.56
C VAL A 48 -11.93 -7.04 8.45
N VAL A 49 -12.56 -7.30 7.31
CA VAL A 49 -13.94 -6.93 7.00
C VAL A 49 -14.86 -8.12 7.24
N LYS A 50 -15.80 -7.96 8.18
CA LYS A 50 -16.85 -8.96 8.46
C LYS A 50 -18.21 -8.32 8.33
N ARG A 51 -19.05 -8.81 7.40
CA ARG A 51 -20.40 -8.26 7.13
C ARG A 51 -20.39 -6.75 6.84
N GLY A 52 -19.40 -6.30 6.06
CA GLY A 52 -19.25 -4.88 5.70
C GLY A 52 -18.74 -3.96 6.82
N LYS A 53 -18.29 -4.51 7.96
CA LYS A 53 -17.68 -3.74 9.05
C LYS A 53 -16.22 -4.12 9.24
N ILE A 54 -15.37 -3.12 9.47
CA ILE A 54 -13.98 -3.30 9.87
C ILE A 54 -13.96 -3.77 11.34
N THR A 55 -13.31 -4.90 11.59
CA THR A 55 -13.28 -5.57 12.91
C THR A 55 -11.92 -5.55 13.58
N SER A 56 -10.85 -5.36 12.81
CA SER A 56 -9.50 -5.13 13.30
C SER A 56 -8.76 -4.22 12.33
N ALA A 57 -7.73 -3.54 12.81
CA ALA A 57 -6.81 -2.77 12.00
C ALA A 57 -5.42 -2.90 12.61
N GLU A 58 -4.53 -3.63 11.94
CA GLU A 58 -3.12 -3.75 12.35
C GLU A 58 -2.26 -2.96 11.38
N ALA A 59 -1.40 -2.10 11.95
CA ALA A 59 -0.46 -1.30 11.18
C ALA A 59 0.87 -2.04 11.05
N GLN A 60 1.29 -2.32 9.83
CA GLN A 60 2.58 -2.92 9.54
C GLN A 60 3.44 -1.94 8.74
N LEU A 61 4.68 -1.74 9.18
CA LEU A 61 5.68 -1.08 8.35
C LEU A 61 6.01 -2.00 7.18
N LEU A 62 5.71 -1.57 5.97
CA LEU A 62 6.04 -2.32 4.75
C LEU A 62 7.50 -2.13 4.39
N ILE A 63 7.92 -0.87 4.28
CA ILE A 63 9.20 -0.53 3.67
C ILE A 63 9.61 0.91 3.98
N VAL A 64 10.92 1.15 3.95
CA VAL A 64 11.53 2.48 4.09
C VAL A 64 12.29 2.80 2.81
N TYR A 65 12.02 3.97 2.23
CA TYR A 65 12.64 4.45 1.00
C TYR A 65 13.60 5.62 1.21
N SER A 66 14.56 5.74 0.29
CA SER A 66 15.48 6.86 0.25
C SER A 66 14.76 8.18 -0.06
N PRO A 67 15.32 9.35 0.28
CA PRO A 67 14.67 10.64 -0.01
C PRO A 67 14.44 10.93 -1.49
N ALA A 68 15.13 10.21 -2.39
CA ALA A 68 14.96 10.34 -3.84
C ALA A 68 13.89 9.39 -4.41
N ALA A 69 13.26 8.60 -3.57
CA ALA A 69 12.23 7.66 -4.00
C ALA A 69 10.92 8.37 -4.37
N TRP A 70 10.19 7.77 -5.28
CA TRP A 70 8.87 8.23 -5.73
C TRP A 70 7.94 7.03 -5.86
N PHE A 71 6.64 7.29 -5.88
CA PHE A 71 5.63 6.25 -6.07
C PHE A 71 4.63 6.67 -7.14
N SER A 72 4.03 5.68 -7.80
CA SER A 72 2.89 5.86 -8.69
C SER A 72 1.72 5.01 -8.21
N VAL A 73 0.51 5.51 -8.43
CA VAL A 73 -0.73 4.81 -8.09
C VAL A 73 -1.52 4.68 -9.37
N HIS A 74 -1.91 3.46 -9.71
CA HIS A 74 -2.77 3.19 -10.85
C HIS A 74 -3.85 2.17 -10.45
N GLY A 75 -4.99 2.26 -11.12
CA GLY A 75 -6.12 1.39 -10.88
C GLY A 75 -6.46 0.67 -12.17
N ASP A 76 -6.56 -0.65 -12.13
CA ASP A 76 -7.16 -1.42 -13.22
C ASP A 76 -8.67 -1.53 -12.94
N PRO A 77 -9.53 -0.92 -13.79
CA PRO A 77 -10.97 -1.12 -13.68
C PRO A 77 -11.27 -2.61 -13.85
N PHE A 78 -12.27 -3.11 -13.12
CA PHE A 78 -12.73 -4.48 -13.31
C PHE A 78 -13.17 -4.68 -14.76
N THR A 79 -12.39 -5.43 -15.55
CA THR A 79 -12.84 -6.01 -16.81
C THR A 79 -13.81 -7.14 -16.47
N ARG A 80 -15.11 -6.86 -16.58
CA ARG A 80 -16.17 -7.86 -16.53
C ARG A 80 -16.27 -8.63 -17.84
#